data_AF-A0A2W1BRE0-F1
#
_entry.id   AF-A0A2W1BRE0-F1
#
_cell.length_a   1.000
_cell.length_b   1.000
_cell.length_c   1.000
_cell.angle_alpha   90.00
_cell.angle_beta   90.00
_cell.angle_gamma   90.00
#
_symmetry.space_group_name_H-M   'P 1'
#
loop_
_entity.id
_entity.type
_entity.pdbx_description
1 polymer ?
#
loop_
_entity_poly.entity_id
_entity_poly.type
_entity_poly.pdbx_seq_one_letter_code
_entity_poly.pdbx_strand_id
1 'polypeptide(L)'
;MSADKADNEDVAGETLEEAGALEADVGANFDQQLSGIDPRLKIDMDPFAHRDLRPEMMFIREELRQAKWQTLAVRRTALKKLLLKDFMQEDCELRNIGLAYSPPDP
;
A
#
# COMPACT_ATOMS: atom_id res chain seq x y z
N MET A 1 12.95 29.71 -21.04
CA MET A 1 13.54 28.38 -21.28
C MET A 1 12.74 27.40 -20.45
N SER A 2 11.83 26.67 -21.10
CA SER A 2 10.86 25.78 -20.44
C SER A 2 10.64 24.60 -21.37
N ALA A 3 11.42 23.55 -21.18
CA ALA A 3 11.24 22.25 -21.81
C ALA A 3 11.97 21.24 -20.92
N ASP A 4 11.26 20.66 -19.94
CA ASP A 4 11.78 19.52 -19.15
C ASP A 4 10.67 18.81 -18.35
N LYS A 5 9.44 18.71 -18.89
CA LYS A 5 8.32 18.08 -18.17
C LYS A 5 7.45 17.09 -18.95
N ALA A 6 7.79 16.75 -20.18
CA ALA A 6 6.89 15.95 -21.04
C ALA A 6 7.23 14.45 -21.15
N ASP A 7 8.42 14.00 -20.75
CA ASP A 7 8.90 12.64 -21.13
C ASP A 7 8.72 11.55 -20.06
N ASN A 8 7.93 11.78 -18.99
CA ASN A 8 7.87 10.85 -17.86
C ASN A 8 6.46 10.30 -17.52
N GLU A 9 5.43 10.66 -18.29
CA GLU A 9 4.07 10.14 -18.09
C GLU A 9 3.77 8.92 -18.97
N ASP A 10 4.38 8.80 -20.15
CA ASP A 10 4.13 7.69 -21.09
C ASP A 10 4.79 6.36 -20.65
N VAL A 11 5.97 6.41 -20.02
CA VAL A 11 6.70 5.20 -19.55
C VAL A 11 5.97 4.51 -18.38
N ALA A 12 5.21 5.28 -17.58
CA ALA A 12 4.45 4.74 -16.45
C ALA A 12 3.16 4.03 -16.90
N GLY A 13 2.59 4.41 -18.04
CA GLY A 13 1.40 3.76 -18.62
C GLY A 13 1.73 2.41 -19.25
N GLU A 14 2.80 2.36 -20.05
CA GLU A 14 3.26 1.13 -20.71
C GLU A 14 3.65 0.04 -19.70
N THR A 15 4.33 0.42 -18.61
CA THR A 15 4.74 -0.52 -17.55
C THR A 15 3.56 -1.05 -16.72
N LEU A 16 2.46 -0.29 -16.62
CA LEU A 16 1.28 -0.68 -15.84
C LEU A 16 0.36 -1.60 -16.65
N GLU A 17 0.23 -1.36 -17.97
CA GLU A 17 -0.47 -2.25 -18.89
C GLU A 17 0.26 -3.60 -19.06
N GLU A 18 1.60 -3.58 -19.17
CA GLU A 18 2.42 -4.79 -19.21
C GLU A 18 2.33 -5.59 -17.90
N ALA A 19 2.32 -4.92 -16.74
CA ALA A 19 2.11 -5.57 -15.45
C ALA A 19 0.71 -6.20 -15.34
N GLY A 20 -0.32 -5.54 -15.87
CA GLY A 20 -1.69 -6.08 -15.91
C GLY A 20 -1.83 -7.29 -16.84
N ALA A 21 -1.15 -7.29 -17.99
CA ALA A 21 -1.10 -8.44 -18.89
C ALA A 21 -0.41 -9.65 -18.23
N LEU A 22 0.73 -9.41 -17.56
CA LEU A 22 1.43 -10.45 -16.82
C LEU A 22 0.60 -10.99 -15.65
N GLU A 23 -0.16 -10.14 -14.95
CA GLU A 23 -1.07 -10.58 -13.88
C GLU A 23 -2.18 -11.50 -14.43
N ALA A 24 -2.76 -11.14 -15.58
CA ALA A 24 -3.78 -11.95 -16.24
C ALA A 24 -3.26 -13.32 -16.69
N ASP A 25 -2.07 -13.36 -17.28
CA ASP A 25 -1.44 -14.61 -17.74
C ASP A 25 -1.05 -15.53 -16.57
N VAL A 26 -0.56 -14.95 -15.48
CA VAL A 26 -0.27 -15.68 -14.24
C VAL A 26 -1.57 -16.22 -13.63
N GLY A 27 -2.63 -15.41 -13.59
CA GLY A 27 -3.96 -15.83 -13.14
C GLY A 27 -4.52 -17.00 -13.94
N ALA A 28 -4.47 -16.93 -15.27
CA ALA A 28 -4.95 -17.98 -16.16
C ALA A 28 -4.20 -19.32 -15.97
N ASN A 29 -2.88 -19.26 -15.78
CA ASN A 29 -2.07 -20.44 -15.50
C ASN A 29 -2.44 -21.08 -14.15
N PHE A 30 -2.68 -20.27 -13.12
CA PHE A 30 -3.12 -20.77 -11.82
C PHE A 30 -4.51 -21.42 -11.91
N ASP A 31 -5.47 -20.78 -12.56
CA ASP A 31 -6.81 -21.35 -12.74
C ASP A 31 -6.76 -22.68 -13.51
N GLN A 32 -5.92 -22.76 -14.54
CA GLN A 32 -5.70 -24.01 -15.27
C GLN A 32 -5.10 -25.10 -14.37
N GLN A 33 -4.11 -24.78 -13.54
CA GLN A 33 -3.53 -25.73 -12.58
C GLN A 33 -4.54 -26.17 -11.52
N LEU A 34 -5.38 -25.25 -11.04
CA LEU A 34 -6.42 -25.53 -10.06
C LEU A 34 -7.57 -26.36 -10.64
N SER A 35 -7.84 -26.24 -11.95
CA SER A 35 -8.90 -27.00 -12.64
C SER A 35 -8.69 -28.52 -12.60
N GLY A 36 -7.44 -28.98 -12.43
CA GLY A 36 -7.09 -30.39 -12.31
C GLY A 36 -7.17 -30.95 -10.89
N ILE A 37 -7.45 -30.11 -9.89
CA ILE A 37 -7.53 -30.53 -8.50
C ILE A 37 -8.92 -31.12 -8.25
N ASP A 38 -8.97 -32.33 -7.69
CA ASP A 38 -10.24 -32.95 -7.31
C ASP A 38 -10.98 -32.05 -6.30
N PRO A 39 -12.21 -31.59 -6.58
CA PRO A 39 -12.99 -30.79 -5.64
C PRO A 39 -13.32 -31.53 -4.34
N ARG A 40 -13.08 -32.85 -4.28
CA ARG A 40 -13.22 -33.68 -3.07
C ARG A 40 -11.89 -33.94 -2.36
N LEU A 41 -10.80 -33.35 -2.82
CA LEU A 41 -9.49 -33.47 -2.20
C LEU A 41 -9.57 -32.99 -0.75
N LYS A 42 -9.45 -33.93 0.20
CA LYS A 42 -9.27 -33.61 1.61
C LYS A 42 -7.78 -33.41 1.84
N ILE A 43 -7.36 -32.17 1.98
CA ILE A 43 -6.02 -31.83 2.41
C ILE A 43 -5.91 -32.27 3.87
N ASP A 44 -5.16 -33.34 4.12
CA ASP A 44 -4.84 -33.77 5.48
C ASP A 44 -3.74 -32.86 6.03
N MET A 45 -4.16 -31.72 6.57
CA MET A 45 -3.26 -30.78 7.22
C MET A 45 -3.01 -31.28 8.64
N ASP A 46 -1.87 -31.94 8.87
CA ASP A 46 -1.44 -32.29 10.22
C ASP A 46 -1.18 -31.00 11.03
N PRO A 47 -1.96 -30.73 12.10
CA PRO A 47 -1.80 -29.53 12.93
C PRO A 47 -0.45 -29.48 13.67
N PHE A 48 0.28 -30.59 13.71
CA PHE A 48 1.54 -30.75 14.41
C PHE A 48 2.76 -30.86 13.48
N ALA A 49 2.58 -30.98 12.16
CA ALA A 49 3.69 -31.11 11.20
C ALA A 49 4.72 -29.96 11.28
N HIS A 50 4.27 -28.77 11.68
CA HIS A 50 5.13 -27.59 11.83
C HIS A 50 5.28 -27.13 13.28
N ARG A 51 5.12 -28.05 14.25
CA ARG A 51 5.22 -27.72 15.68
C ARG A 51 6.52 -27.01 16.04
N ASP A 52 7.62 -27.45 15.46
CA ASP A 52 8.96 -26.92 15.75
C ASP A 52 9.18 -25.54 15.11
N LEU A 53 8.44 -25.21 14.05
CA LEU A 53 8.49 -23.91 13.37
C LEU A 53 7.55 -22.87 14.00
N ARG A 54 6.66 -23.25 14.93
CA ARG A 54 5.72 -22.31 15.56
C ARG A 54 6.41 -21.14 16.27
N PRO A 55 7.52 -21.33 17.03
CA PRO A 55 8.22 -20.21 17.65
C PRO A 55 8.76 -19.21 16.63
N GLU A 56 9.35 -19.70 15.54
CA GLU A 56 9.88 -18.86 14.46
C GLU A 56 8.76 -18.12 13.72
N MET A 57 7.64 -18.79 13.43
CA MET A 57 6.46 -18.15 12.85
C MET A 57 5.86 -17.08 13.76
N MET A 58 5.84 -17.30 15.08
CA MET A 58 5.39 -16.27 16.04
C MET A 58 6.34 -15.07 16.04
N PHE A 59 7.64 -15.31 16.00
CA PHE A 59 8.66 -14.26 15.93
C PHE A 59 8.51 -13.41 14.66
N ILE A 60 8.42 -14.05 13.49
CA ILE A 60 8.23 -13.36 12.20
C ILE A 60 6.94 -12.52 12.20
N ARG A 61 5.85 -13.04 12.77
CA ARG A 61 4.59 -12.27 12.89
C ARG A 61 4.75 -11.02 13.74
N GLU A 62 5.50 -11.11 14.84
CA GLU A 62 5.73 -9.97 15.73
C GLU A 62 6.64 -8.93 15.09
N GLU A 63 7.70 -9.35 14.40
CA GLU A 63 8.55 -8.44 13.62
C GLU A 63 7.75 -7.71 12.53
N LEU A 64 6.90 -8.44 11.79
CA LEU A 64 6.04 -7.85 10.76
C LEU A 64 5.04 -6.85 11.36
N ARG A 65 4.48 -7.16 12.53
CA ARG A 65 3.59 -6.25 13.28
C ARG A 65 4.33 -4.96 13.62
N GLN A 66 5.55 -5.05 14.14
CA GLN A 66 6.37 -3.89 14.49
C GLN A 66 6.73 -3.05 13.26
N ALA A 67 7.16 -3.68 12.16
CA ALA A 67 7.48 -3.01 10.91
C ALA A 67 6.25 -2.26 10.34
N LYS A 68 5.06 -2.86 10.40
CA LYS A 68 3.80 -2.21 10.01
C LYS A 68 3.50 -0.98 10.88
N TRP A 69 3.70 -1.08 12.19
CA TRP A 69 3.51 0.04 13.12
C TRP A 69 4.48 1.19 12.86
N GLN A 70 5.75 0.89 12.65
CA GLN A 70 6.77 1.89 12.31
C GLN A 70 6.46 2.57 10.98
N THR A 71 6.12 1.79 9.95
CA THR A 71 5.75 2.33 8.63
C THR A 71 4.52 3.24 8.72
N LEU A 72 3.51 2.83 9.50
CA LEU A 72 2.31 3.62 9.72
C LEU A 72 2.61 4.91 10.49
N ALA A 73 3.51 4.88 11.47
CA ALA A 73 3.96 6.08 12.19
C ALA A 73 4.69 7.07 11.27
N VAL A 74 5.57 6.57 10.39
CA VAL A 74 6.25 7.40 9.39
C VAL A 74 5.24 8.02 8.41
N ARG A 75 4.30 7.23 7.88
CA ARG A 75 3.24 7.72 6.98
C ARG A 75 2.37 8.79 7.64
N ARG A 76 1.93 8.59 8.89
CA ARG A 76 1.18 9.59 9.65
C ARG A 76 1.96 10.89 9.83
N THR A 77 3.26 10.79 10.10
CA THR A 77 4.13 11.97 10.28
C THR A 77 4.31 12.72 8.97
N ALA A 78 4.55 12.01 7.87
CA ALA A 78 4.66 12.60 6.53
C ALA A 78 3.36 13.31 6.13
N LEU A 79 2.20 12.66 6.33
CA LEU A 79 0.89 13.24 6.06
C LEU A 79 0.64 14.50 6.90
N LYS A 80 0.96 14.46 8.20
CA LYS A 80 0.82 15.64 9.09
C LYS A 80 1.65 16.81 8.59
N LYS A 81 2.88 16.57 8.12
CA LYS A 81 3.76 17.62 7.57
C LYS A 81 3.16 18.22 6.29
N LEU A 82 2.63 17.38 5.40
CA LEU A 82 2.00 17.83 4.15
C LEU A 82 0.77 18.69 4.45
N LEU A 83 -0.16 18.17 5.28
CA LEU A 83 -1.37 18.90 5.68
C LEU A 83 -1.06 20.21 6.39
N LEU A 84 -0.03 20.25 7.25
CA LEU A 84 0.36 21.48 7.94
C LEU A 84 0.90 22.52 6.95
N LYS A 85 1.68 22.09 5.96
CA LYS A 85 2.20 22.99 4.91
C LYS A 85 1.05 23.56 4.09
N ASP A 86 0.12 22.72 3.66
CA ASP A 86 -1.06 23.13 2.88
C ASP A 86 -1.92 24.10 3.71
N PHE A 87 -2.18 23.77 4.98
CA PHE A 87 -2.92 24.65 5.90
C PHE A 87 -2.24 26.01 6.09
N MET A 88 -0.92 26.06 6.26
CA MET A 88 -0.20 27.33 6.41
C MET A 88 -0.28 28.18 5.14
N GLN A 89 -0.25 27.54 3.96
CA GLN A 89 -0.39 28.25 2.70
C GLN A 89 -1.82 28.81 2.56
N GLU A 90 -2.83 27.99 2.82
CA GLU A 90 -4.23 28.39 2.75
C GLU A 90 -4.57 29.48 3.78
N ASP A 91 -4.05 29.41 5.02
CA ASP A 91 -4.24 30.45 6.03
C ASP A 91 -3.62 31.79 5.58
N CYS A 92 -2.47 31.77 4.90
CA CYS A 92 -1.90 32.98 4.30
C CYS A 92 -2.82 33.55 3.20
N GLU A 93 -3.36 32.69 2.33
CA GLU A 93 -4.26 33.07 1.25
C GLU A 93 -5.59 33.65 1.79
N LEU A 94 -6.17 33.03 2.81
CA LEU A 94 -7.38 33.50 3.49
C LEU A 94 -7.16 34.86 4.15
N ARG A 95 -6.03 35.04 4.86
CA ARG A 95 -5.71 36.34 5.47
C ARG A 95 -5.54 37.45 4.45
N ASN A 96 -5.02 37.14 3.26
CA ASN A 96 -4.89 38.13 2.18
C ASN A 96 -6.24 38.69 1.71
N ILE A 97 -7.32 37.91 1.85
CA ILE A 97 -8.70 38.34 1.54
C ILE A 97 -9.49 38.74 2.80
N GLY A 98 -8.82 38.87 3.95
CA GLY A 98 -9.44 39.28 5.21
C GLY A 98 -10.27 38.20 5.91
N LEU A 99 -10.10 36.94 5.52
CA LEU A 99 -10.77 35.78 6.12
C LEU A 99 -9.82 35.00 7.05
N ALA A 100 -10.39 34.20 7.94
CA ALA A 100 -9.65 33.28 8.81
C ALA A 100 -10.55 32.08 9.17
N TYR A 101 -9.92 30.96 9.54
CA TYR A 101 -10.65 29.80 10.04
C TYR A 101 -11.34 30.10 11.37
N SER A 102 -12.52 29.50 11.54
CA SER A 102 -13.20 29.43 12.83
C SER A 102 -12.34 28.62 13.81
N PRO A 103 -12.19 29.05 15.08
CA PRO A 103 -11.67 28.15 16.10
C PRO A 103 -12.57 26.90 16.19
N PRO A 104 -11.99 25.73 16.52
CA PRO A 104 -12.79 24.52 16.73
C PRO A 104 -13.71 24.71 17.94
N ASP A 105 -14.94 24.18 17.84
CA ASP A 105 -15.88 24.17 18.96
C ASP A 105 -15.33 23.37 20.15
N PRO A 106 -15.60 23.80 21.39
CA PRO A 106 -15.13 23.16 22.62
C PRO A 106 -15.73 21.77 22.89
#